data_AF-A0A955ATM3-F1
#
_entry.id   AF-A0A955ATM3-F1
#
_cell.length_a   1.000
_cell.length_b   1.000
_cell.length_c   1.000
_cell.angle_alpha   90.00
_cell.angle_beta   90.00
_cell.angle_gamma   90.00
#
_symmetry.space_group_name_H-M   'P 1'
#
loop_
_entity.id
_entity.type
_entity.pdbx_description
1 polymer ?
#
loop_
_entity_poly.entity_id
_entity_poly.type
_entity_poly.pdbx_seq_one_letter_code
_entity_poly.pdbx_strand_id
1 'polypeptide(L)' 'EFELYDIGKDPFQVNNVAGSPEYAETLQQLKAELHQRLLATADARAQGNGDQFDQYPYYGGSPLHPDFKAD' A
#
# COMPACT_ATOMS: atom_id res chain seq x y z
N GLU A 1 7.61 -0.36 -7.27
CA GLU A 1 8.43 -1.57 -7.03
C GLU A 1 7.55 -2.64 -6.39
N PHE A 2 7.89 -3.92 -6.47
CA PHE A 2 7.16 -5.00 -5.78
C PHE A 2 8.04 -5.58 -4.67
N GLU A 3 7.40 -6.03 -3.60
CA GLU A 3 8.06 -6.71 -2.50
C GLU A 3 7.47 -8.12 -2.35
N LEU A 4 8.35 -9.12 -2.27
CA LEU A 4 7.99 -10.51 -2.04
C LEU A 4 8.99 -11.09 -1.05
N TYR A 5 8.49 -11.81 -0.04
CA TYR A 5 9.30 -12.40 1.03
C TYR A 5 8.95 -13.88 1.20
N ASP A 6 9.97 -14.73 1.29
CA ASP A 6 9.81 -16.13 1.65
C ASP A 6 9.83 -16.25 3.18
N ILE A 7 8.66 -16.26 3.81
CA ILE A 7 8.53 -16.26 5.28
C ILE A 7 9.17 -17.50 5.92
N GLY A 8 9.25 -18.62 5.20
CA GLY A 8 9.89 -19.84 5.70
C GLY A 8 11.41 -19.70 5.86
N LYS A 9 12.04 -18.91 4.98
CA LYS A 9 13.49 -18.65 4.98
C LYS A 9 13.85 -17.32 5.62
N ASP A 10 12.95 -16.36 5.59
CA ASP A 10 13.11 -14.99 6.08
C ASP A 10 11.89 -14.53 6.90
N PRO A 11 11.78 -14.98 8.16
CA PRO A 11 10.66 -14.63 9.03
C PRO A 11 10.54 -13.13 9.32
N PHE A 12 11.64 -12.38 9.16
CA PHE A 12 11.69 -10.95 9.45
C PHE A 12 11.50 -10.08 8.20
N GLN A 13 11.34 -10.69 7.02
CA GLN A 13 10.99 -9.99 5.77
C GLN A 13 12.01 -8.89 5.42
N VAL A 14 13.29 -9.20 5.55
CA VAL A 14 14.38 -8.24 5.31
C VAL A 14 14.88 -8.32 3.87
N ASN A 15 14.77 -9.48 3.24
CA ASN A 15 15.34 -9.77 1.93
C ASN A 15 14.22 -9.83 0.88
N ASN A 16 14.03 -8.73 0.14
CA ASN A 16 13.06 -8.69 -0.95
C ASN A 16 13.53 -9.60 -2.12
N VAL A 17 12.77 -10.64 -2.42
CA VAL A 17 13.04 -11.61 -3.50
C VAL A 17 12.22 -11.37 -4.76
N ALA A 18 11.48 -10.27 -4.87
CA ALA A 18 10.59 -10.00 -6.01
C ALA A 18 11.32 -9.94 -7.37
N GLY A 19 12.62 -9.61 -7.38
CA GLY A 19 13.44 -9.58 -8.59
C GLY A 19 14.12 -10.92 -8.93
N SER A 20 14.04 -11.92 -8.05
CA SER A 20 14.75 -13.18 -8.21
C SER A 20 13.99 -14.12 -9.18
N PRO A 21 14.64 -14.66 -10.23
CA PRO A 21 13.98 -15.49 -11.24
C PRO A 21 13.26 -16.71 -10.67
N GLU A 22 13.80 -17.29 -9.60
CA GLU A 22 13.23 -18.46 -8.90
C GLU A 22 11.85 -18.19 -8.27
N TYR A 23 11.49 -16.93 -8.00
CA TYR A 23 10.17 -16.55 -7.46
C TYR A 23 9.26 -15.88 -8.50
N ALA A 24 9.66 -15.82 -9.78
CA ALA A 24 8.92 -15.10 -10.81
C ALA A 24 7.49 -15.65 -11.00
N GLU A 25 7.33 -16.97 -11.00
CA GLU A 25 6.01 -17.60 -11.13
C GLU A 25 5.14 -17.31 -9.90
N THR A 26 5.67 -17.50 -8.69
CA THR A 26 4.98 -17.18 -7.44
C THR A 26 4.55 -15.71 -7.38
N LEU A 27 5.43 -14.79 -7.79
CA LEU A 27 5.11 -13.36 -7.85
C LEU A 27 3.95 -13.09 -8.82
N GLN A 28 3.97 -13.71 -10.00
CA GLN A 28 2.89 -13.55 -10.97
C GLN A 28 1.56 -14.08 -10.43
N GLN A 29 1.56 -15.26 -9.79
CA GLN A 29 0.36 -15.86 -9.20
C GLN A 29 -0.21 -14.98 -8.09
N LEU A 30 0.60 -14.53 -7.14
CA LEU A 30 0.16 -13.67 -6.04
C LEU A 30 -0.34 -12.30 -6.51
N LYS A 31 0.30 -11.72 -7.54
CA LYS A 31 -0.19 -10.48 -8.16
C LYS A 31 -1.58 -10.67 -8.78
N ALA A 32 -1.80 -11.78 -9.47
CA ALA A 32 -3.09 -12.09 -10.07
C ALA A 32 -4.17 -12.29 -8.99
N GLU A 33 -3.87 -13.05 -7.94
CA GLU A 33 -4.79 -13.28 -6.81
C GLU A 33 -5.15 -11.97 -6.09
N LEU A 34 -4.14 -11.15 -5.76
CA LEU A 34 -4.35 -9.83 -5.14
C LEU A 34 -5.25 -8.95 -6.02
N HIS A 35 -4.94 -8.84 -7.31
CA HIS A 35 -5.71 -8.01 -8.22
C HIS A 35 -7.16 -8.48 -8.37
N GLN A 36 -7.38 -9.79 -8.50
CA GLN A 36 -8.72 -10.37 -8.54
C GLN A 36 -9.50 -10.05 -7.26
N ARG A 37 -8.86 -10.17 -6.10
CA ARG A 37 -9.50 -9.89 -4.81
C ARG A 37 -9.89 -8.41 -4.69
N LEU A 38 -9.00 -7.49 -5.05
CA LEU A 38 -9.25 -6.05 -5.00
C LEU A 38 -10.44 -5.65 -5.89
N LEU A 39 -10.51 -6.19 -7.10
CA LEU A 39 -11.64 -5.96 -8.00
C LEU A 39 -12.94 -6.56 -7.44
N ALA A 40 -12.89 -7.78 -6.89
CA ALA A 40 -14.06 -8.44 -6.31
C ALA A 40 -14.64 -7.71 -5.10
N THR A 41 -13.81 -6.98 -4.35
CA THR A 41 -14.25 -6.17 -3.21
C THR A 41 -14.49 -4.70 -3.57
N ALA A 42 -14.49 -4.36 -4.86
CA ALA A 42 -14.68 -3.00 -5.35
C ALA A 42 -13.71 -1.97 -4.70
N ASP A 43 -12.43 -2.34 -4.57
CA ASP A 43 -11.41 -1.41 -4.10
C ASP A 43 -11.28 -0.21 -5.06
N ALA A 44 -11.50 1.00 -4.54
CA ALA A 44 -11.51 2.22 -5.33
C ALA A 44 -10.16 2.50 -6.01
N ARG A 45 -9.03 2.18 -5.37
CA ARG A 45 -7.70 2.38 -5.96
C ARG A 45 -7.47 1.41 -7.12
N ALA A 46 -7.88 0.16 -6.96
CA ALA A 46 -7.77 -0.84 -8.03
C ALA A 46 -8.66 -0.51 -9.25
N GLN A 47 -9.74 0.26 -9.05
CA GLN A 47 -10.63 0.72 -10.12
C GLN A 47 -10.22 2.06 -10.75
N GLY A 48 -9.11 2.67 -10.31
CA GLY A 48 -8.65 3.97 -10.79
C GLY A 48 -9.35 5.18 -10.16
N ASN A 49 -10.17 4.98 -9.13
CA ASN A 49 -10.88 6.01 -8.36
C ASN A 49 -10.16 6.31 -7.03
N GLY A 50 -8.85 6.12 -6.97
CA GLY A 50 -8.08 6.26 -5.74
C GLY A 50 -7.92 7.71 -5.26
N ASP A 51 -8.02 8.66 -6.19
CA ASP A 51 -7.97 10.11 -5.94
C ASP A 51 -9.10 10.61 -5.01
N GLN A 52 -10.20 9.86 -4.91
CA GLN A 52 -11.28 10.16 -3.97
C GLN A 52 -10.81 10.25 -2.52
N PHE A 53 -9.77 9.51 -2.13
CA PHE A 53 -9.22 9.56 -0.78
C PHE A 53 -8.52 10.90 -0.47
N ASP A 54 -8.02 11.59 -1.49
CA ASP A 54 -7.31 12.87 -1.33
C ASP A 54 -8.26 14.07 -1.34
N GLN A 55 -9.53 13.87 -1.71
CA GLN A 55 -10.54 14.92 -1.81
C GLN A 55 -11.27 15.20 -0.48
N TYR A 56 -11.07 14.36 0.55
CA TYR A 56 -11.70 14.57 1.84
C TYR A 56 -11.15 15.84 2.52
N PRO A 57 -12.02 16.76 2.97
CA PRO A 57 -11.55 17.96 3.65
C PRO A 57 -10.76 17.60 4.90
N TYR A 58 -9.55 18.15 5.02
CA TYR A 58 -8.79 18.06 6.25
C TYR A 58 -9.40 19.01 7.28
N TYR A 59 -10.13 18.46 8.24
CA TYR A 59 -10.69 19.21 9.37
C TYR A 59 -9.73 19.36 10.55
N GLY A 60 -8.47 18.93 10.38
CA GLY A 60 -7.49 19.04 11.45
C GLY A 60 -7.11 20.50 11.73
N GLY A 61 -6.61 20.69 12.94
CA GLY A 61 -6.09 21.92 13.47
C GLY A 61 -5.59 21.59 14.87
N SER A 62 -4.28 21.68 15.09
CA SER A 62 -3.77 21.60 16.45
C SER A 62 -4.38 22.74 17.25
N PRO A 63 -4.70 22.55 18.55
CA PRO A 63 -4.91 23.67 19.43
C PRO A 63 -3.72 24.60 19.25
N LEU A 64 -3.99 25.86 18.90
CA LEU A 64 -2.95 26.87 18.95
C LEU A 64 -2.49 26.95 20.40
N HIS A 65 -1.18 26.95 20.62
CA HIS A 65 -0.66 27.32 21.92
C HIS A 65 -1.24 28.70 22.28
N PRO A 66 -1.64 28.97 23.54
CA PRO A 66 -2.30 30.22 23.91
C PRO A 66 -1.56 31.49 23.49
N ASP A 67 -0.23 31.40 23.35
CA ASP A 67 0.65 32.50 22.96
C ASP A 67 0.98 32.57 21.46
N PHE A 68 0.37 31.71 20.62
CA PHE A 68 0.61 31.76 19.18
C PHE A 68 0.07 33.07 18.61
N LYS A 69 0.95 33.86 18.00
CA LYS A 69 0.58 35.02 17.18
C LYS A 69 0.94 34.70 15.73
N ALA A 70 -0.04 34.81 14.83
CA ALA A 70 0.23 34.86 13.41
C ALA A 70 0.77 36.27 13.09
N ASP A 71 1.90 36.33 12.40
CA ASP A 71 2.50 37.58 11.91
C ASP A 71 1.62 38.26 10.84
#